data_AF-A0A9D1HMS9-F1
#
_entry.id   AF-A0A9D1HMS9-F1
#
_cell.length_a   1.000
_cell.length_b   1.000
_cell.length_c   1.000
_cell.angle_alpha   90.00
_cell.angle_beta   90.00
_cell.angle_gamma   90.00
#
_symmetry.space_group_name_H-M   'P 1'
#
loop_
_entity.id
_entity.type
_entity.pdbx_description
1 polymer ?
#
loop_
_entity_poly.entity_id
_entity_poly.type
_entity_poly.pdbx_seq_one_letter_code
_entity_poly.pdbx_strand_id
1 'polypeptide(L)'
;MFERLIDRLSISPYNDRFILKGRLLISAILGIAERATMDMVTTIKDLPMDEQSIRKAIREILGQTLDDGIEFRLLDLMSIR
;
A
#
# COMPACT_ATOMS: atom_id res chain seq x y z
N MET A 1 -7.86 -5.31 -6.72
CA MET A 1 -7.74 -3.88 -6.36
C MET A 1 -6.48 -3.63 -5.54
N PHE A 2 -6.21 -4.42 -4.50
CA PHE A 2 -4.92 -4.36 -3.78
C PHE A 2 -3.71 -4.70 -4.65
N GLU A 3 -3.83 -5.61 -5.63
CA GLU A 3 -2.71 -5.86 -6.55
C GLU A 3 -2.31 -4.60 -7.31
N ARG A 4 -3.27 -3.78 -7.73
CA ARG A 4 -3.01 -2.53 -8.46
C ARG A 4 -2.32 -1.48 -7.59
N LEU A 5 -2.58 -1.48 -6.28
CA LEU A 5 -1.86 -0.65 -5.30
C LEU A 5 -0.43 -1.17 -5.09
N ILE A 6 -0.26 -2.49 -5.00
CA ILE A 6 1.06 -3.13 -4.86
C ILE A 6 1.92 -2.91 -6.10
N ASP A 7 1.35 -3.01 -7.30
CA ASP A 7 2.07 -2.73 -8.55
C ASP A 7 2.57 -1.28 -8.57
N ARG A 8 1.72 -0.31 -8.18
CA ARG A 8 2.13 1.10 -8.04
C ARG A 8 3.24 1.28 -7.01
N LEU A 9 3.13 0.63 -5.86
CA LEU A 9 4.21 0.63 -4.86
C LEU A 9 5.51 0.05 -5.43
N SER A 10 5.43 -1.03 -6.21
CA SER A 10 6.59 -1.75 -6.75
C SER A 10 7.43 -0.92 -7.74
N ILE A 11 6.78 -0.01 -8.48
CA ILE A 11 7.44 0.90 -9.43
C ILE A 11 7.75 2.28 -8.84
N SER A 12 7.25 2.56 -7.63
CA SER A 12 7.49 3.83 -6.95
C SER A 12 8.93 3.92 -6.38
N PRO A 13 9.42 5.12 -6.07
CA PRO A 13 10.68 5.32 -5.33
C PRO A 13 10.72 4.73 -3.90
N TYR A 14 9.62 4.11 -3.45
CA TYR A 14 9.44 3.56 -2.11
C TYR A 14 9.34 2.03 -2.09
N ASN A 15 9.58 1.37 -3.24
CA ASN A 15 9.36 -0.08 -3.40
C ASN A 15 10.13 -0.95 -2.40
N ASP A 16 11.27 -0.46 -1.91
CA ASP A 16 12.13 -1.13 -0.95
C ASP A 16 11.82 -0.76 0.50
N ARG A 17 10.90 0.19 0.75
CA ARG A 17 10.61 0.75 2.09
C ARG A 17 9.41 0.12 2.78
N PHE A 18 8.62 -0.69 2.07
CA PHE A 18 7.41 -1.30 2.60
C PHE A 18 7.55 -2.82 2.69
N ILE A 19 7.30 -3.37 3.88
CA ILE A 19 7.23 -4.81 4.13
C ILE A 19 5.75 -5.19 4.20
N LEU A 20 5.27 -5.94 3.20
CA LEU A 20 3.92 -6.50 3.20
C LEU A 20 3.84 -7.67 4.18
N LYS A 21 2.79 -7.73 5.01
CA LYS A 21 2.61 -8.79 5.99
C LYS A 21 1.13 -9.07 6.29
N GLY A 22 0.90 -10.05 7.17
CA GLY A 22 -0.43 -10.36 7.68
C GLY A 22 -1.27 -11.24 6.77
N ARG A 23 -2.56 -11.36 7.10
CA ARG A 23 -3.48 -12.32 6.48
C ARG A 23 -3.70 -12.07 5.00
N LEU A 24 -3.73 -10.80 4.57
CA LEU A 24 -3.90 -10.45 3.16
C LEU A 24 -2.85 -11.12 2.27
N LEU A 25 -1.58 -11.07 2.70
CA LEU A 25 -0.45 -11.68 1.99
C LEU A 25 -0.54 -13.21 2.02
N ILE A 26 -0.81 -13.79 3.19
CA ILE A 26 -0.91 -15.26 3.35
C ILE A 26 -2.03 -15.82 2.45
N SER A 27 -3.20 -15.19 2.44
CA SER A 27 -4.31 -15.58 1.57
C SER A 27 -3.96 -15.49 0.09
N ALA A 28 -3.21 -14.45 -0.31
CA ALA A 28 -2.75 -14.29 -1.70
C ALA A 28 -1.78 -15.41 -2.11
N ILE A 29 -0.84 -15.78 -1.23
CA ILE A 29 0.13 -16.87 -1.49
C ILE A 29 -0.56 -18.23 -1.57
N LEU A 30 -1.54 -18.48 -0.70
CA LEU A 30 -2.26 -19.77 -0.64
C LEU A 30 -3.40 -19.88 -1.66
N GLY A 31 -3.70 -18.82 -2.43
CA GLY A 31 -4.80 -18.81 -3.39
C GLY A 31 -6.19 -18.88 -2.76
N ILE A 32 -6.34 -18.46 -1.49
CA ILE A 32 -7.62 -18.49 -0.78
C ILE A 32 -8.44 -17.27 -1.21
N ALA A 33 -9.54 -17.50 -1.94
CA ALA A 33 -10.41 -16.44 -2.46
C ALA A 33 -11.24 -15.76 -1.37
N GLU A 34 -11.63 -16.50 -0.33
CA GLU A 34 -12.42 -15.98 0.79
C GLU A 34 -11.53 -15.16 1.73
N ARG A 35 -11.55 -13.83 1.53
CA ARG A 35 -10.82 -12.90 2.39
C ARG A 35 -11.65 -12.58 3.63
N ALA A 36 -11.11 -12.92 4.80
CA ALA A 36 -11.70 -12.51 6.08
C ALA A 36 -11.41 -11.03 6.45
N THR A 37 -10.48 -10.37 5.77
CA THR A 37 -10.14 -8.96 5.98
C THR A 37 -9.88 -8.28 4.64
N MET A 38 -10.35 -7.04 4.53
CA MET A 38 -10.10 -6.18 3.38
C MET A 38 -8.90 -5.26 3.60
N ASP A 39 -8.30 -5.22 4.78
CA ASP A 39 -7.23 -4.25 5.06
C ASP A 39 -5.84 -4.79 4.69
N MET A 40 -4.98 -3.91 4.18
CA MET A 40 -3.57 -4.22 3.93
C MET A 40 -2.72 -3.81 5.13
N VAL A 41 -1.98 -4.77 5.69
CA VAL A 41 -1.03 -4.51 6.78
C VAL A 41 0.37 -4.45 6.21
N THR A 42 1.03 -3.31 6.41
CA THR A 42 2.41 -3.11 5.99
C THR A 42 3.26 -2.61 7.15
N THR A 43 4.58 -2.67 7.00
CA THR A 43 5.53 -1.99 7.88
C THR A 43 6.41 -1.13 7.02
N ILE A 44 6.58 0.13 7.44
CA ILE A 44 7.42 1.09 6.74
C ILE A 44 8.79 1.10 7.43
N LYS A 45 9.86 1.03 6.65
CA LYS A 45 11.24 1.24 7.09
C LYS A 45 11.86 2.41 6.33
N ASP A 46 12.87 3.04 6.91
CA ASP A 46 13.69 4.06 6.25
C ASP A 46 12.85 5.23 5.66
N LEU A 47 11.74 5.55 6.33
CA LEU A 47 10.89 6.71 6.07
C LEU A 47 10.58 7.40 7.40
N PRO A 48 10.71 8.73 7.49
CA PRO A 48 10.26 9.47 8.67
C PRO A 48 8.78 9.20 8.96
N MET A 49 8.48 8.87 10.22
CA MET A 49 7.13 8.51 10.68
C MET A 49 6.33 9.74 11.15
N ASP A 50 6.39 10.82 10.36
CA ASP A 50 5.55 12.01 10.52
C ASP A 50 4.48 12.06 9.42
N GLU A 51 3.37 12.74 9.70
CA GLU A 51 2.21 12.79 8.80
C GLU A 51 2.57 13.33 7.41
N GLN A 52 3.44 14.35 7.34
CA GLN A 52 3.82 14.99 6.09
C GLN A 52 4.60 14.02 5.19
N SER A 53 5.60 13.34 5.76
CA SER A 53 6.42 12.35 5.06
C SER A 53 5.58 11.16 4.58
N ILE A 54 4.69 10.63 5.43
CA ILE A 54 3.80 9.52 5.07
C ILE A 54 2.81 9.95 3.98
N ARG A 55 2.14 11.10 4.14
CA ARG A 55 1.18 11.60 3.16
C ARG A 55 1.82 11.85 1.80
N LYS A 56 3.05 12.37 1.78
CA LYS A 56 3.84 12.54 0.56
C LYS A 56 4.11 11.19 -0.11
N ALA A 57 4.69 10.24 0.64
CA ALA A 57 5.01 8.92 0.11
C ALA A 57 3.80 8.19 -0.45
N ILE A 58 2.68 8.18 0.28
CA ILE A 58 1.44 7.56 -0.18
C ILE A 58 0.93 8.25 -1.44
N ARG A 59 0.89 9.58 -1.53
CA ARG A 59 0.45 10.27 -2.75
C ARG A 59 1.33 9.94 -3.95
N GLU A 60 2.64 9.89 -3.78
CA GLU A 60 3.58 9.54 -4.86
C GLU A 60 3.42 8.08 -5.32
N ILE A 61 3.14 7.15 -4.40
CA ILE A 61 2.78 5.77 -4.73
C ILE A 61 1.46 5.73 -5.50
N LEU A 62 0.40 6.37 -4.99
CA LEU A 62 -0.92 6.35 -5.62
C LEU A 62 -0.92 7.02 -7.00
N GLY A 63 -0.04 8.00 -7.23
CA GLY A 63 0.10 8.72 -8.49
C GLY A 63 0.90 7.99 -9.57
N GLN A 64 1.40 6.78 -9.30
CA GLN A 64 2.08 5.99 -10.33
C GLN A 64 1.09 5.55 -11.42
N THR A 65 1.46 5.79 -12.69
CA THR A 65 0.64 5.45 -13.85
C THR A 65 0.91 4.01 -14.30
N LEU A 66 -0.15 3.20 -14.39
CA LEU A 66 -0.08 1.80 -14.87
C LEU A 66 -0.95 1.51 -16.09
N ASP A 67 -1.59 2.52 -16.69
CA ASP A 67 -2.55 2.38 -17.80
C ASP A 67 -3.64 1.30 -17.55
N ASP A 68 -4.06 1.19 -16.28
CA ASP A 68 -5.03 0.19 -15.81
C ASP A 68 -6.44 0.77 -15.62
N GLY A 69 -6.65 2.04 -16.02
CA GLY A 69 -7.91 2.76 -15.87
C GLY A 69 -8.32 3.06 -14.42
N ILE A 70 -7.41 2.91 -13.44
CA ILE A 70 -7.72 3.10 -12.02
C ILE A 70 -7.05 4.34 -11.47
N GLU A 71 -7.85 5.17 -10.79
CA GLU A 71 -7.37 6.31 -10.01
C GLU A 71 -7.52 6.04 -8.52
N PHE A 72 -6.45 6.28 -7.77
CA PHE A 72 -6.47 6.22 -6.31
C PHE A 72 -6.47 7.61 -5.70
N ARG A 73 -7.23 7.78 -4.62
CA ARG A 73 -7.27 9.01 -3.83
C ARG A 73 -7.05 8.68 -2.37
N LEU A 74 -6.07 9.35 -1.75
CA LEU A 74 -5.92 9.34 -0.30
C LEU A 74 -7.03 10.18 0.32
N LEU A 75 -7.98 9.52 1.01
CA LEU A 75 -9.11 10.18 1.66
C LEU A 75 -8.69 10.80 3.00
N ASP A 76 -8.08 10.00 3.87
CA ASP A 76 -7.71 10.43 5.22
C ASP A 76 -6.42 9.75 5.70
N LEU A 77 -5.78 10.33 6.70
CA LEU A 77 -4.60 9.82 7.39
C LEU A 77 -4.74 10.10 8.88
N MET A 78 -5.02 9.05 9.66
CA MET A 78 -5.23 9.16 11.11
C MET A 78 -4.12 8.47 11.89
N SER A 79 -3.69 9.10 12.97
CA SER A 79 -2.91 8.43 14.02
C SER A 79 -3.82 7.47 14.78
N ILE A 80 -3.32 6.28 15.08
CA ILE A 80 -4.05 5.25 15.85
C ILE A 80 -3.57 5.22 17.32
N ARG A 81 -2.97 6.32 17.79
CA ARG A 81 -2.51 6.54 19.16
C ARG A 81 -3.25 7.67 19.81
#